data_AF-A0A2L0CIT6-F1
#
_entry.id   AF-A0A2L0CIT6-F1
#
_cell.length_a   1.000
_cell.length_b   1.000
_cell.length_c   1.000
_cell.angle_alpha   90.00
_cell.angle_beta   90.00
_cell.angle_gamma   90.00
#
_symmetry.space_group_name_H-M   'P 1'
#
loop_
_entity.id
_entity.type
_entity.pdbx_description
1 polymer ?
#
loop_
_entity_poly.entity_id
_entity_poly.type
_entity_poly.pdbx_seq_one_letter_code
_entity_poly.pdbx_strand_id
1 'polypeptide(L)'
;SSLDDIKYVLNPTFTQEHIRNLDGSSKLSRAIDGSLYLPGIVGLNNIKANDYCNVILQSLSHVTPLRNYFLREENYGAVRRPPGDSAYLLVQRFGELMRKLWNPRNFKAHVS
;
A
#
# COMPACT_ATOMS: atom_id res chain seq x y z
N SER A 1 -21.80 5.46 1.41
CA SER A 1 -21.99 6.21 2.67
C SER A 1 -20.72 6.97 2.99
N SER A 2 -20.77 8.14 3.63
CA SER A 2 -19.57 8.94 3.97
C SER A 2 -18.55 8.21 4.87
N LEU A 3 -18.97 7.12 5.53
CA LEU A 3 -18.09 6.27 6.34
C LEU A 3 -17.34 5.19 5.53
N ASP A 4 -17.75 4.92 4.29
CA ASP A 4 -17.11 3.89 3.46
C ASP A 4 -15.71 4.32 3.03
N ASP A 5 -15.50 5.63 2.82
CA ASP A 5 -14.17 6.19 2.53
C ASP A 5 -13.24 6.06 3.74
N ILE A 6 -13.75 6.23 4.98
CA ILE A 6 -12.98 6.04 6.21
C ILE A 6 -12.56 4.57 6.36
N LYS A 7 -13.48 3.63 6.12
CA LYS A 7 -13.17 2.19 6.15
C LYS A 7 -12.12 1.83 5.10
N TYR A 8 -12.25 2.40 3.89
CA TYR A 8 -11.32 2.13 2.80
C TYR A 8 -9.91 2.66 3.08
N VAL A 9 -9.79 3.85 3.68
CA VAL A 9 -8.47 4.36 4.08
C VAL A 9 -7.84 3.54 5.19
N LEU A 10 -8.64 3.05 6.15
CA LEU A 10 -8.15 2.20 7.23
C LEU A 10 -7.59 0.87 6.71
N ASN A 11 -8.29 0.25 5.74
CA ASN A 11 -7.86 -1.01 5.13
C ASN A 11 -8.17 -1.02 3.61
N PRO A 12 -7.25 -0.49 2.78
CA PRO A 12 -7.48 -0.41 1.35
C PRO A 12 -7.57 -1.79 0.72
N THR A 13 -8.59 -2.04 -0.09
CA THR A 13 -8.80 -3.33 -0.77
C THR A 13 -8.69 -3.17 -2.29
N PHE A 14 -8.16 -4.19 -2.94
CA PHE A 14 -7.88 -4.20 -4.38
C PHE A 14 -8.48 -5.45 -5.03
N THR A 15 -9.34 -5.24 -6.03
CA THR A 15 -9.85 -6.32 -6.89
C THR A 15 -8.83 -6.67 -7.97
N GLN A 16 -8.90 -7.88 -8.54
CA GLN A 16 -8.02 -8.27 -9.65
C GLN A 16 -8.16 -7.34 -10.86
N GLU A 17 -9.37 -6.88 -11.15
CA GLU A 17 -9.62 -5.90 -12.21
C GLU A 17 -8.93 -4.56 -11.91
N HIS A 18 -9.05 -4.06 -10.68
CA HIS A 18 -8.37 -2.83 -10.27
C HIS A 18 -6.85 -2.96 -10.44
N ILE A 19 -6.28 -4.09 -10.01
CA ILE A 19 -4.83 -4.36 -10.11
C ILE A 19 -4.35 -4.40 -11.56
N ARG A 20 -5.11 -5.04 -12.47
CA ARG A 20 -4.77 -5.08 -13.90
C ARG A 20 -4.71 -3.69 -14.53
N ASN A 21 -5.51 -2.77 -14.04
CA ASN A 21 -5.60 -1.41 -14.56
C ASN A 21 -4.62 -0.42 -13.88
N LEU A 22 -3.91 -0.83 -12.81
CA LEU A 22 -2.99 0.07 -12.08
C LEU A 22 -1.83 0.56 -12.96
N ASP A 23 -1.23 -0.33 -13.76
CA ASP A 23 -0.07 0.03 -14.59
C ASP A 23 -0.42 0.91 -15.79
N GLY A 24 -1.67 0.87 -16.25
CA GLY A 24 -2.17 1.67 -17.37
C GLY A 24 -2.75 3.03 -16.97
N SER A 25 -2.90 3.30 -15.67
CA SER A 25 -3.56 4.50 -15.17
C SER A 25 -2.56 5.60 -14.83
N SER A 26 -2.49 6.65 -15.65
CA SER A 26 -1.76 7.89 -15.33
C SER A 26 -2.63 8.92 -14.58
N LYS A 27 -3.78 8.49 -14.05
CA LYS A 27 -4.74 9.39 -13.40
C LYS A 27 -4.22 9.80 -12.03
N LEU A 28 -4.08 11.12 -11.83
CA LEU A 28 -3.81 11.69 -10.51
C LEU A 28 -5.01 11.46 -9.58
N SER A 29 -4.71 10.97 -8.39
CA SER A 29 -5.63 10.91 -7.25
C SER A 29 -5.59 12.23 -6.49
N ARG A 30 -6.71 12.58 -5.86
CA ARG A 30 -6.84 13.79 -5.05
C ARG A 30 -7.03 13.39 -3.59
N ALA A 31 -6.16 13.87 -2.72
CA ALA A 31 -6.31 13.71 -1.28
C ALA A 31 -7.32 14.72 -0.71
N ILE A 32 -7.76 14.52 0.54
CA ILE A 32 -8.76 15.40 1.19
C ILE A 32 -8.25 16.83 1.36
N ASP A 33 -6.95 17.00 1.58
CA ASP A 33 -6.29 18.31 1.65
C ASP A 33 -6.20 19.04 0.29
N GLY A 34 -6.71 18.42 -0.78
CA GLY A 34 -6.69 18.96 -2.14
C GLY A 34 -5.39 18.67 -2.91
N SER A 35 -4.40 18.04 -2.29
CA SER A 35 -3.16 17.67 -2.97
C SER A 35 -3.41 16.59 -4.01
N LEU A 36 -2.70 16.69 -5.15
CA LEU A 36 -2.71 15.68 -6.19
C LEU A 36 -1.51 14.75 -6.00
N TYR A 37 -1.73 13.45 -6.14
CA TYR A 37 -0.68 12.45 -6.05
C TYR A 37 -0.95 11.31 -7.03
N LEU A 38 0.09 10.57 -7.41
CA LEU A 38 -0.07 9.33 -8.16
C LEU A 38 -0.03 8.17 -7.15
N PRO A 39 -1.00 7.24 -7.16
CA PRO A 39 -0.92 6.03 -6.34
C PRO A 39 0.42 5.30 -6.58
N GLY A 40 1.06 4.86 -5.50
CA GLY A 40 2.41 4.32 -5.53
C GLY A 40 3.50 5.39 -5.40
N ILE A 41 3.31 6.60 -5.94
CA ILE A 41 4.24 7.72 -5.81
C ILE A 41 3.76 8.67 -4.71
N VAL A 42 3.87 8.20 -3.46
CA VAL A 42 3.54 8.98 -2.25
C VAL A 42 4.72 8.96 -1.28
N GLY A 43 4.88 10.03 -0.50
CA GLY A 43 5.99 10.13 0.45
C GLY A 43 5.86 9.13 1.60
N LEU A 44 6.97 8.53 2.03
CA LEU A 44 7.06 7.82 3.30
C LEU A 44 7.67 8.74 4.35
N ASN A 45 7.10 8.75 5.55
CA ASN A 45 7.63 9.56 6.65
C ASN A 45 9.00 9.04 7.10
N ASN A 46 9.97 9.95 7.21
CA ASN A 46 11.29 9.63 7.77
C ASN A 46 11.21 9.66 9.30
N ILE A 47 11.20 8.50 9.93
CA ILE A 47 11.22 8.38 11.39
C ILE A 47 12.70 8.37 11.79
N LYS A 48 13.28 9.57 11.89
CA LYS A 48 14.69 9.86 12.20
C LYS A 48 15.66 9.61 11.02
N ALA A 49 16.34 8.47 11.02
CA ALA A 49 17.40 8.13 10.06
C ALA A 49 17.08 6.77 9.41
N ASN A 50 15.85 6.64 8.87
CA ASN A 50 15.35 5.42 8.22
C ASN A 50 15.08 5.61 6.72
N ASP A 51 15.66 6.66 6.13
CA ASP A 51 15.57 6.99 4.71
C ASP A 51 16.02 5.85 3.80
N TYR A 52 17.08 5.13 4.16
CA TYR A 52 17.52 3.92 3.44
C TYR A 52 16.40 2.88 3.34
N CYS A 53 15.63 2.67 4.40
CA CYS A 53 14.51 1.72 4.42
C CYS A 53 13.39 2.22 3.51
N ASN A 54 13.07 3.51 3.57
CA ASN A 54 12.07 4.13 2.69
C ASN A 54 12.44 3.95 1.21
N VAL A 55 13.73 4.09 0.84
CA VAL A 55 14.21 3.84 -0.52
C VAL A 55 13.95 2.38 -0.94
N ILE A 56 14.28 1.41 -0.09
CA ILE A 56 14.04 -0.01 -0.39
C ILE A 56 12.54 -0.31 -0.51
N LEU A 57 11.71 0.19 0.41
CA LEU A 57 10.26 -0.01 0.39
C LEU A 57 9.63 0.59 -0.87
N GLN A 58 10.05 1.78 -1.28
CA GLN A 58 9.61 2.39 -2.55
C GLN A 58 10.08 1.58 -3.75
N SER A 59 11.35 1.14 -3.75
CA SER A 59 11.88 0.34 -4.86
C SER A 59 11.09 -0.96 -5.05
N LEU A 60 10.77 -1.65 -3.94
CA LEU A 60 9.98 -2.88 -3.97
C LEU A 60 8.50 -2.64 -4.31
N SER A 61 7.92 -1.49 -3.93
CA SER A 61 6.51 -1.16 -4.20
C SER A 61 6.21 -1.03 -5.70
N HIS A 62 7.22 -0.69 -6.49
CA HIS A 62 7.12 -0.52 -7.93
C HIS A 62 7.49 -1.79 -8.74
N VAL A 63 7.83 -2.90 -8.07
CA VAL A 63 8.02 -4.19 -8.74
C VAL A 63 6.64 -4.84 -8.95
N THR A 64 6.08 -4.71 -10.16
CA THR A 64 4.69 -5.09 -10.50
C THR A 64 4.24 -6.46 -9.96
N PRO A 65 4.97 -7.58 -10.15
CA PRO A 65 4.51 -8.88 -9.64
C PRO A 65 4.47 -8.93 -8.12
N LEU A 66 5.47 -8.33 -7.46
CA LEU A 66 5.57 -8.27 -6.00
C LEU A 66 4.46 -7.40 -5.41
N ARG A 67 4.27 -6.21 -5.98
CA ARG A 67 3.17 -5.31 -5.65
C ARG A 67 1.83 -6.04 -5.76
N ASN A 68 1.55 -6.64 -6.91
CA ASN A 68 0.27 -7.31 -7.16
C ASN A 68 0.00 -8.45 -6.16
N TYR A 69 1.05 -9.18 -5.76
CA TYR A 69 0.96 -10.19 -4.70
C TYR A 69 0.54 -9.56 -3.36
N PHE A 70 1.19 -8.47 -2.95
CA PHE A 70 0.95 -7.84 -1.65
C PHE A 70 -0.29 -6.94 -1.58
N LEU A 71 -0.85 -6.51 -2.72
CA LEU A 71 -2.11 -5.75 -2.75
C LEU A 71 -3.34 -6.60 -2.38
N ARG A 72 -3.23 -7.93 -2.41
CA ARG A 72 -4.32 -8.83 -2.03
C ARG A 72 -3.89 -9.68 -0.85
N GLU A 73 -4.49 -9.41 0.30
CA GLU A 73 -4.16 -10.12 1.54
C GLU A 73 -4.41 -11.63 1.45
N GLU A 74 -5.39 -12.08 0.68
CA GLU A 74 -5.64 -13.52 0.46
C GLU A 74 -4.44 -14.28 -0.11
N ASN A 75 -3.50 -13.60 -0.80
CA ASN A 75 -2.33 -14.25 -1.38
C ASN A 75 -1.32 -14.72 -0.32
N TYR A 76 -1.34 -14.10 0.87
CA TYR A 76 -0.41 -14.41 1.97
C TYR A 76 -1.13 -14.68 3.29
N GLY A 77 -2.30 -14.15 3.58
CA GLY A 77 -2.98 -14.24 4.88
C GLY A 77 -3.21 -15.67 5.40
N ALA A 78 -3.33 -16.65 4.51
CA ALA A 78 -3.56 -18.06 4.85
C ALA A 78 -2.30 -18.95 4.85
N VAL A 79 -1.10 -18.39 4.65
CA VAL A 79 0.15 -19.17 4.66
C VAL A 79 0.35 -19.78 6.05
N ARG A 80 0.61 -21.10 6.10
CA ARG A 80 0.82 -21.84 7.35
C ARG A 80 2.15 -21.44 8.00
N ARG A 81 2.12 -21.25 9.32
CA ARG A 81 3.22 -20.70 10.10
C ARG A 81 3.62 -21.65 11.24
N PRO A 82 4.91 -21.76 11.57
CA PRO A 82 5.33 -22.36 12.83
C PRO A 82 4.81 -21.53 14.02
N PRO A 83 4.48 -22.17 15.16
CA PRO A 83 4.19 -21.44 16.39
C PRO A 83 5.37 -20.54 16.78
N GLY A 84 5.07 -19.29 17.18
CA GLY A 84 6.10 -18.34 17.64
C GLY A 84 6.91 -17.65 16.55
N ASP A 85 6.60 -17.87 15.26
CA ASP A 85 7.28 -17.15 14.18
C ASP A 85 6.84 -15.67 14.19
N SER A 86 7.77 -14.78 14.52
CA SER A 86 7.57 -13.32 14.54
C SER A 86 7.88 -12.65 13.20
N ALA A 87 8.58 -13.35 12.29
CA ALA A 87 9.01 -12.79 11.01
C ALA A 87 7.85 -12.54 10.03
N TYR A 88 6.66 -13.16 10.22
CA TYR A 88 5.48 -12.88 9.37
C TYR A 88 5.06 -11.46 9.47
N LEU A 89 5.27 -10.87 10.63
CA LEU A 89 4.77 -9.55 10.86
C LEU A 89 5.33 -8.63 9.77
N LEU A 90 6.54 -8.89 9.27
CA LEU A 90 7.07 -8.23 8.10
C LEU A 90 6.19 -8.44 6.85
N VAL A 91 5.81 -9.66 6.51
CA VAL A 91 4.93 -9.98 5.36
C VAL A 91 3.58 -9.26 5.50
N GLN A 92 2.95 -9.32 6.67
CA GLN A 92 1.66 -8.70 6.93
C GLN A 92 1.76 -7.17 6.85
N ARG A 93 2.74 -6.56 7.54
CA ARG A 93 2.95 -5.11 7.56
C ARG A 93 3.41 -4.57 6.22
N PHE A 94 4.22 -5.32 5.47
CA PHE A 94 4.59 -4.95 4.11
C PHE A 94 3.36 -4.93 3.19
N GLY A 95 2.47 -5.93 3.28
CA GLY A 95 1.21 -5.93 2.53
C GLY A 95 0.26 -4.79 2.93
N GLU A 96 0.14 -4.48 4.21
CA GLU A 96 -0.59 -3.27 4.67
C GLU A 96 0.00 -1.99 4.10
N LEU A 97 1.33 -1.84 4.14
CA LEU A 97 2.02 -0.68 3.59
C LEU A 97 1.81 -0.56 2.08
N MET A 98 1.96 -1.65 1.33
CA MET A 98 1.71 -1.67 -0.12
C MET A 98 0.30 -1.20 -0.45
N ARG A 99 -0.71 -1.69 0.28
CA ARG A 99 -2.11 -1.29 0.09
C ARG A 99 -2.32 0.21 0.38
N LYS A 100 -1.66 0.77 1.39
CA LYS A 100 -1.71 2.21 1.70
C LYS A 100 -0.99 3.07 0.66
N LEU A 101 0.19 2.65 0.19
CA LEU A 101 0.97 3.36 -0.83
C LEU A 101 0.19 3.48 -2.15
N TRP A 102 -0.45 2.39 -2.56
CA TRP A 102 -1.20 2.30 -3.82
C TRP A 102 -2.68 2.67 -3.68
N ASN A 103 -3.11 3.18 -2.51
CA ASN A 103 -4.48 3.60 -2.30
C ASN A 103 -4.81 4.87 -3.12
N PRO A 104 -5.77 4.82 -4.07
CA PRO A 104 -6.16 5.98 -4.86
C PRO A 104 -7.06 6.98 -4.12
N ARG A 105 -7.43 6.71 -2.87
CA ARG A 105 -8.34 7.51 -2.04
C ARG A 105 -7.73 7.86 -0.68
N ASN A 106 -6.44 8.17 -0.63
CA ASN A 106 -5.77 8.56 0.62
C ASN A 106 -6.26 9.94 1.09
N PHE A 107 -6.28 10.12 2.42
CA PHE A 107 -6.62 11.41 3.02
C PHE A 107 -5.46 12.43 2.93
N LYS A 108 -4.22 11.95 2.79
CA LYS A 108 -3.00 12.75 2.65
C LYS A 108 -2.08 12.10 1.60
N ALA A 109 -1.23 12.90 0.95
CA ALA A 109 -0.25 12.41 -0.03
C ALA A 109 1.03 11.78 0.60
N HIS A 110 0.98 11.35 1.86
CA HIS A 110 2.08 10.64 2.55
C HIS A 110 1.55 9.51 3.44
N VAL A 111 2.38 8.48 3.62
CA VAL A 111 2.08 7.27 4.41
C VAL A 111 3.13 7.12 5.53
N SER A 112 2.69 6.57 6.68
CA SER A 112 3.54 6.17 7.82
C SER A 112 3.35 4.69 8.13
#